data_AF-A0A034VB91-F1
#
_entry.id   AF-A0A034VB91-F1
#
_cell.length_a   1.000
_cell.length_b   1.000
_cell.length_c   1.000
_cell.angle_alpha   90.00
_cell.angle_beta   90.00
_cell.angle_gamma   90.00
#
_symmetry.space_group_name_H-M   'P 1'
#
loop_
_entity.id
_entity.type
_entity.pdbx_description
1 polymer ?
#
loop_
_entity_poly.entity_id
_entity_poly.type
_entity_poly.pdbx_seq_one_letter_code
_entity_poly.pdbx_strand_id
1 'polypeptide(L)'
;MTALMWAAWKVCALDPVRLLLTLGANPAMVDYTHGNTALHWAILARNATAISTLVLKSRASLDVPNLRGETPLTMLESQAGAIWIGSKVLDRVREASQKTQTQRSLISRLRHDKRLRWWAMVACPFTAFYLAGVVFTLNTLYIIKFFLLGCLYGIFHTLGKALFDEHLLALLPLSVYLATKAWFYVTWIVYIVDAVSFAETLVFLACSAALWVCFMKSWKGDPGIIRPTQEQRFKTIVELSERGGIGFEPSSFCSGCLVRRPIRSKHCSVCDRCVARFDHHCPWVGNCIGLKNHAYFMGFLWMLLIMCCWMLYGGACYYIYQCNVYFTLVPLTDFQKAIMDIANCNAWVGWVMANALLHLSWVVLLTICQTYQVVCLGMTTNERMNRGRYRHFQAKGGHSPFTRGPFNNLVDFLECKCFGLVQPRHVDWMNYYDMDMQVGRTTVEQEPLLRGNADGEGGGTELAHYQYV
;
A
#
# COMPACT_ATOMS: atom_id res chain seq x y z
N MET A 1 -36.80 -10.38 11.14
CA MET A 1 -35.48 -9.75 10.95
C MET A 1 -34.44 -10.83 10.71
N THR A 2 -33.43 -10.57 9.89
CA THR A 2 -32.29 -11.47 9.64
C THR A 2 -31.18 -11.23 10.68
N ALA A 3 -30.19 -12.12 10.75
CA ALA A 3 -29.01 -11.92 11.61
C ALA A 3 -28.28 -10.59 11.29
N LEU A 4 -28.21 -10.21 10.01
CA LEU A 4 -27.60 -8.96 9.56
C LEU A 4 -28.38 -7.72 10.05
N MET A 5 -29.72 -7.77 10.00
CA MET A 5 -30.56 -6.69 10.53
C MET A 5 -30.39 -6.54 12.04
N TRP A 6 -30.36 -7.66 12.76
CA TRP A 6 -30.13 -7.66 14.21
C TRP A 6 -28.76 -7.10 14.57
N ALA A 7 -27.71 -7.52 13.88
CA ALA A 7 -26.36 -7.00 14.10
C ALA A 7 -26.29 -5.49 13.83
N ALA A 8 -26.91 -5.02 12.74
CA ALA A 8 -26.98 -3.60 12.41
C ALA A 8 -27.75 -2.77 13.44
N TRP A 9 -28.82 -3.33 14.02
CA TRP A 9 -29.68 -2.65 14.98
C TRP A 9 -29.11 -2.60 16.40
N LYS A 10 -28.51 -3.71 16.87
CA LYS A 10 -28.16 -3.88 18.29
C LYS A 10 -26.66 -3.82 18.59
N VAL A 11 -25.79 -3.96 17.59
CA VAL A 11 -24.35 -4.11 17.83
C VAL A 11 -23.57 -3.03 17.10
N CYS A 12 -23.01 -2.08 17.87
CA CYS A 12 -22.21 -0.97 17.34
C CYS A 12 -20.74 -1.34 17.04
N ALA A 13 -20.34 -2.57 17.34
CA ALA A 13 -19.00 -3.07 17.02
C ALA A 13 -18.81 -3.25 15.50
N LEU A 14 -17.58 -3.08 15.02
CA LEU A 14 -17.25 -3.09 13.59
C LEU A 14 -17.41 -4.48 12.95
N ASP A 15 -17.12 -5.53 13.71
CA ASP A 15 -16.89 -6.86 13.17
C ASP A 15 -18.15 -7.69 12.85
N PRO A 16 -19.27 -7.65 13.61
CA PRO A 16 -20.42 -8.52 13.36
C PRO A 16 -21.09 -8.30 12.00
N VAL A 17 -21.35 -7.05 11.62
CA VAL A 17 -21.93 -6.70 10.31
C VAL A 17 -20.96 -7.08 9.19
N ARG A 18 -19.66 -6.76 9.35
CA ARG A 18 -18.62 -7.10 8.36
C ARG A 18 -18.47 -8.62 8.19
N LEU A 19 -18.53 -9.38 9.28
CA LEU A 19 -18.43 -10.83 9.27
C LEU A 19 -19.60 -11.46 8.50
N LEU A 20 -20.84 -11.08 8.85
CA LEU A 20 -22.05 -11.61 8.20
C LEU A 20 -22.04 -11.32 6.69
N LEU A 21 -21.64 -10.11 6.29
CA LEU A 21 -21.50 -9.76 4.87
C LEU A 21 -20.40 -10.58 4.18
N THR A 22 -19.26 -10.80 4.84
CA THR A 22 -18.18 -11.66 4.33
C THR A 22 -18.63 -13.11 4.14
N LEU A 23 -19.55 -13.58 4.99
CA LEU A 23 -20.18 -14.91 4.90
C LEU A 23 -21.33 -14.98 3.88
N GLY A 24 -21.61 -13.89 3.14
CA GLY A 24 -22.61 -13.88 2.07
C GLY A 24 -24.00 -13.46 2.50
N ALA A 25 -24.17 -12.83 3.67
CA ALA A 25 -25.47 -12.28 4.06
C ALA A 25 -25.94 -11.22 3.04
N ASN A 26 -27.16 -11.37 2.54
CA ASN A 26 -27.74 -10.45 1.56
C ASN A 26 -28.27 -9.17 2.25
N PRO A 27 -27.70 -7.98 1.97
CA PRO A 27 -28.12 -6.72 2.58
C PRO A 27 -29.45 -6.18 2.01
N ALA A 28 -29.93 -6.71 0.88
CA ALA A 28 -31.16 -6.29 0.24
C ALA A 28 -32.42 -6.94 0.81
N MET A 29 -32.27 -7.94 1.69
CA MET A 29 -33.43 -8.53 2.36
C MET A 29 -34.12 -7.49 3.25
N VAL A 30 -35.44 -7.62 3.36
CA VAL A 30 -36.31 -6.78 4.18
C VAL A 30 -36.95 -7.62 5.29
N ASP A 31 -37.23 -7.02 6.44
CA ASP A 31 -38.04 -7.70 7.46
C ASP A 31 -39.52 -7.67 7.11
N TYR A 32 -40.27 -8.66 7.62
CA TYR A 32 -41.69 -8.81 7.34
C TYR A 32 -42.58 -7.76 8.02
N THR A 33 -42.14 -7.11 9.09
CA THR A 33 -43.01 -6.24 9.89
C THR A 33 -42.99 -4.79 9.43
N HIS A 34 -41.85 -4.29 8.98
CA HIS A 34 -41.67 -2.90 8.55
C HIS A 34 -41.20 -2.77 7.11
N GLY A 35 -40.76 -3.86 6.46
CA GLY A 35 -40.10 -3.80 5.17
C GLY A 35 -38.71 -3.14 5.25
N ASN A 36 -38.10 -3.02 6.43
CA ASN A 36 -36.82 -2.37 6.60
C ASN A 36 -35.68 -3.32 6.20
N THR A 37 -34.77 -2.82 5.37
CA THR A 37 -33.48 -3.50 5.12
C THR A 37 -32.54 -3.37 6.32
N ALA A 38 -31.42 -4.11 6.31
CA ALA A 38 -30.39 -3.94 7.33
C ALA A 38 -29.86 -2.49 7.43
N LEU A 39 -29.87 -1.75 6.31
CA LEU A 39 -29.44 -0.35 6.31
C LEU A 39 -30.45 0.59 7.00
N HIS A 40 -31.76 0.37 6.82
CA HIS A 40 -32.78 1.10 7.56
C HIS A 40 -32.59 0.92 9.07
N TRP A 41 -32.42 -0.32 9.52
CA TRP A 41 -32.17 -0.63 10.92
C TRP A 41 -30.89 0.01 11.46
N ALA A 42 -29.82 0.05 10.65
CA ALA A 42 -28.57 0.72 11.01
C ALA A 42 -28.76 2.24 11.21
N ILE A 43 -29.53 2.90 10.33
CA ILE A 43 -29.84 4.33 10.40
C ILE A 43 -30.70 4.64 11.63
N LEU A 44 -31.76 3.85 11.87
CA LEU A 44 -32.62 4.00 13.04
C LEU A 44 -31.85 3.83 14.35
N ALA A 45 -30.87 2.92 14.39
CA ALA A 45 -29.98 2.72 15.52
C ALA A 45 -28.87 3.78 15.66
N ARG A 46 -28.69 4.67 14.67
CA ARG A 46 -27.53 5.57 14.55
C ARG A 46 -26.19 4.83 14.60
N ASN A 47 -26.16 3.61 14.04
CA ASN A 47 -24.99 2.75 14.05
C ASN A 47 -24.02 3.11 12.91
N ALA A 48 -23.18 4.12 13.15
CA ALA A 48 -22.26 4.67 12.15
C ALA A 48 -21.33 3.61 11.51
N THR A 49 -20.87 2.63 12.29
CA THR A 49 -19.97 1.57 11.83
C THR A 49 -20.69 0.60 10.89
N ALA A 50 -21.92 0.21 11.22
CA ALA A 50 -22.77 -0.62 10.35
C ALA A 50 -23.14 0.10 9.06
N ILE A 51 -23.50 1.39 9.13
CA ILE A 51 -23.86 2.21 7.95
C ILE A 51 -22.66 2.33 7.02
N SER A 52 -21.49 2.71 7.54
CA SER A 52 -20.25 2.79 6.76
C SER A 52 -19.93 1.47 6.08
N THR A 53 -20.07 0.35 6.78
CA THR A 53 -19.81 -0.99 6.24
C THR A 53 -20.82 -1.37 5.15
N LEU A 54 -22.12 -1.16 5.39
CA LEU A 54 -23.19 -1.52 4.45
C LEU A 54 -23.13 -0.70 3.16
N VAL A 55 -22.89 0.61 3.28
CA VAL A 55 -22.84 1.55 2.15
C VAL A 55 -21.53 1.41 1.38
N LEU A 56 -20.38 1.37 2.06
CA LEU A 56 -19.07 1.42 1.40
C LEU A 56 -18.55 0.04 0.98
N LYS A 57 -18.75 -1.01 1.79
CA LYS A 57 -18.24 -2.36 1.49
C LYS A 57 -19.23 -3.21 0.69
N SER A 58 -20.43 -3.43 1.20
CA SER A 58 -21.40 -4.31 0.52
C SER A 58 -22.19 -3.64 -0.59
N ARG A 59 -22.07 -2.30 -0.75
CA ARG A 59 -22.85 -1.50 -1.70
C ARG A 59 -24.35 -1.77 -1.57
N ALA A 60 -24.85 -1.77 -0.33
CA ALA A 60 -26.28 -1.93 -0.07
C ALA A 60 -27.07 -0.84 -0.82
N SER A 61 -28.21 -1.22 -1.39
CA SER A 61 -29.05 -0.28 -2.13
C SER A 61 -29.59 0.81 -1.19
N LEU A 62 -29.52 2.06 -1.65
CA LEU A 62 -30.05 3.23 -0.95
C LEU A 62 -31.51 3.54 -1.35
N ASP A 63 -32.02 2.83 -2.36
CA ASP A 63 -33.27 3.19 -3.04
C ASP A 63 -34.43 2.23 -2.72
N VAL A 64 -34.20 1.22 -1.89
CA VAL A 64 -35.24 0.25 -1.50
C VAL A 64 -36.18 0.91 -0.48
N PRO A 65 -37.46 1.12 -0.79
CA PRO A 65 -38.40 1.69 0.16
C PRO A 65 -38.85 0.64 1.19
N ASN A 66 -39.06 1.08 2.43
CA ASN A 66 -39.77 0.30 3.43
C ASN A 66 -41.30 0.37 3.23
N LEU A 67 -42.09 -0.28 4.09
CA LEU A 67 -43.56 -0.25 4.00
C LEU A 67 -44.17 1.14 4.20
N ARG A 68 -43.42 2.11 4.76
CA ARG A 68 -43.84 3.51 4.88
C ARG A 68 -43.44 4.36 3.67
N GLY A 69 -42.80 3.78 2.66
CA GLY A 69 -42.28 4.50 1.49
C GLY A 69 -40.99 5.26 1.74
N GLU A 70 -40.36 5.14 2.91
CA GLU A 70 -39.08 5.79 3.22
C GLU A 70 -37.95 4.92 2.66
N THR A 71 -37.00 5.54 1.95
CA THR A 71 -35.78 4.87 1.50
C THR A 71 -34.60 5.22 2.39
N PRO A 72 -33.55 4.38 2.48
CA PRO A 72 -32.34 4.71 3.21
C PRO A 72 -31.71 6.02 2.75
N LEU A 73 -31.82 6.36 1.45
CA LEU A 73 -31.39 7.64 0.90
C LEU A 73 -32.10 8.80 1.59
N THR A 74 -33.43 8.81 1.57
CA THR A 74 -34.23 9.89 2.19
C THR A 74 -33.99 10.00 3.70
N MET A 75 -33.82 8.87 4.38
CA MET A 75 -33.50 8.85 5.81
C MET A 75 -32.12 9.45 6.09
N LEU A 76 -31.10 9.12 5.30
CA LEU A 76 -29.76 9.68 5.44
C LEU A 76 -29.70 11.17 5.07
N GLU A 77 -30.44 11.60 4.05
CA GLU A 77 -30.55 13.01 3.65
C GLU A 77 -31.19 13.86 4.75
N SER A 78 -32.25 13.37 5.39
CA SER A 78 -32.88 14.05 6.52
C SER A 78 -31.92 14.26 7.70
N GLN A 79 -30.81 13.52 7.74
CA GLN A 79 -29.80 13.56 8.78
C GLN A 79 -28.43 14.02 8.26
N ALA A 80 -28.37 14.66 7.08
CA ALA A 80 -27.14 15.00 6.35
C ALA A 80 -26.17 16.00 7.02
N GLY A 81 -26.43 16.40 8.27
CA GLY A 81 -25.54 17.21 9.11
C GLY A 81 -25.17 16.55 10.45
N ALA A 82 -25.58 15.31 10.68
CA ALA A 82 -25.33 14.64 11.95
C ALA A 82 -23.87 14.20 12.07
N ILE A 83 -23.23 14.56 13.19
CA ILE A 83 -21.80 14.30 13.48
C ILE A 83 -21.42 12.82 13.35
N TRP A 84 -22.38 11.91 13.57
CA TRP A 84 -22.13 10.47 13.52
C TRP A 84 -22.14 9.87 12.11
N ILE A 85 -22.52 10.64 11.07
CA ILE A 85 -22.42 10.19 9.68
C ILE A 85 -21.05 10.57 9.12
N GLY A 86 -20.24 9.57 8.77
CA GLY A 86 -18.93 9.80 8.19
C GLY A 86 -19.02 10.50 6.81
N SER A 87 -18.07 11.39 6.53
CA SER A 87 -18.00 12.15 5.26
C SER A 87 -18.12 11.27 4.01
N LYS A 88 -17.47 10.10 4.01
CA LYS A 88 -17.51 9.14 2.88
C LYS A 88 -18.89 8.57 2.61
N VAL A 89 -19.71 8.37 3.64
CA VAL A 89 -21.10 7.94 3.48
C VAL A 89 -21.92 9.08 2.88
N LEU A 90 -21.70 10.30 3.37
CA LEU A 90 -22.36 11.50 2.87
C LEU A 90 -22.05 11.76 1.39
N ASP A 91 -20.80 11.57 0.97
CA ASP A 91 -20.39 11.69 -0.43
C ASP A 91 -21.15 10.69 -1.32
N ARG A 92 -21.33 9.45 -0.85
CA ARG A 92 -22.14 8.45 -1.58
C ARG A 92 -23.63 8.77 -1.60
N VAL A 93 -24.17 9.32 -0.52
CA VAL A 93 -25.56 9.81 -0.47
C VAL A 93 -25.74 10.94 -1.47
N ARG A 94 -24.81 11.91 -1.51
CA ARG A 94 -24.82 13.01 -2.50
C ARG A 94 -24.73 12.50 -3.94
N GLU A 95 -23.84 11.54 -4.22
CA GLU A 95 -23.75 10.92 -5.55
C GLU A 95 -25.07 10.23 -5.96
N ALA A 96 -25.72 9.51 -5.04
CA ALA A 96 -26.97 8.81 -5.28
C ALA A 96 -28.14 9.77 -5.48
N SER A 97 -28.23 10.82 -4.66
CA SER A 97 -29.21 11.91 -4.79
C SER A 97 -29.06 12.64 -6.12
N GLN A 98 -27.82 12.94 -6.51
CA GLN A 98 -27.50 13.60 -7.77
C GLN A 98 -27.81 12.73 -8.98
N LYS A 99 -27.68 11.40 -8.93
CA LYS A 99 -28.12 10.51 -10.02
C LYS A 99 -29.57 10.74 -10.44
N THR A 100 -30.43 11.07 -9.48
CA THR A 100 -31.85 11.37 -9.69
C THR A 100 -32.05 12.76 -10.33
N GLN A 101 -31.10 13.68 -10.16
CA GLN A 101 -31.17 15.08 -10.61
C GLN A 101 -30.29 15.42 -11.84
N THR A 102 -29.32 14.55 -12.20
CA THR A 102 -28.20 14.81 -13.14
C THR A 102 -28.53 14.69 -14.64
N GLN A 103 -29.80 14.74 -15.02
CA GLN A 103 -30.16 14.79 -16.45
C GLN A 103 -29.79 16.13 -17.13
N ARG A 104 -29.35 17.19 -16.43
CA ARG A 104 -29.38 18.58 -16.97
C ARG A 104 -28.04 19.28 -17.34
N SER A 105 -26.84 18.73 -17.12
CA SER A 105 -25.59 19.42 -17.56
C SER A 105 -24.50 18.49 -18.10
N LEU A 106 -24.00 18.79 -19.30
CA LEU A 106 -22.96 18.03 -20.00
C LEU A 106 -21.60 18.07 -19.27
N ILE A 107 -21.27 19.21 -18.63
CA ILE A 107 -20.07 19.38 -17.80
C ILE A 107 -20.14 18.51 -16.54
N SER A 108 -21.34 18.41 -15.94
CA SER A 108 -21.55 17.52 -14.80
C SER A 108 -21.38 16.06 -15.19
N ARG A 109 -21.87 15.64 -16.37
CA ARG A 109 -21.69 14.27 -16.87
C ARG A 109 -20.21 13.92 -17.06
N LEU A 110 -19.41 14.82 -17.65
CA LEU A 110 -17.96 14.63 -17.81
C LEU A 110 -17.24 14.54 -16.46
N ARG A 111 -17.58 15.42 -15.51
CA ARG A 111 -16.95 15.44 -14.18
C ARG A 111 -17.18 14.16 -13.36
N HIS A 112 -18.28 13.45 -13.60
CA HIS A 112 -18.63 12.22 -12.87
C HIS A 112 -18.25 10.94 -13.63
N ASP A 113 -17.73 11.03 -14.85
CA ASP A 113 -17.27 9.86 -15.60
C ASP A 113 -15.98 9.30 -14.98
N LYS A 114 -16.10 8.12 -14.36
CA LYS A 114 -14.99 7.42 -13.70
C LYS A 114 -13.82 7.12 -14.64
N ARG A 115 -14.10 6.81 -15.90
CA ARG A 115 -13.06 6.48 -16.88
C ARG A 115 -12.29 7.73 -17.26
N LEU A 116 -12.99 8.83 -17.53
CA LEU A 116 -12.34 10.11 -17.84
C LEU A 116 -11.48 10.60 -16.68
N ARG A 117 -11.99 10.56 -15.45
CA ARG A 117 -11.26 10.97 -14.24
C ARG A 117 -9.99 10.14 -14.03
N TRP A 118 -10.06 8.84 -14.30
CA TRP A 118 -8.90 7.95 -14.21
C TRP A 118 -7.83 8.30 -15.25
N TRP A 119 -8.21 8.47 -16.52
CA TRP A 119 -7.26 8.86 -17.57
C TRP A 119 -6.70 10.26 -17.34
N ALA A 120 -7.51 11.19 -16.83
CA ALA A 120 -7.06 12.53 -16.44
C ALA A 120 -6.02 12.46 -15.31
N MET A 121 -6.22 11.60 -14.31
CA MET A 121 -5.24 11.38 -13.23
C MET A 121 -3.91 10.85 -13.79
N VAL A 122 -3.98 9.85 -14.69
CA VAL A 122 -2.77 9.26 -15.27
C VAL A 122 -2.04 10.26 -16.17
N ALA A 123 -2.75 11.03 -16.98
CA ALA A 123 -2.16 11.98 -17.93
C ALA A 123 -1.63 13.26 -17.24
N CYS A 124 -2.24 13.67 -16.14
CA CYS A 124 -1.93 14.93 -15.45
C CYS A 124 -0.43 15.08 -15.11
N PRO A 125 0.27 14.11 -14.49
CA PRO A 125 1.70 14.24 -14.25
C PRO A 125 2.56 14.33 -15.51
N PHE A 126 2.17 13.67 -16.60
CA PHE A 126 2.89 13.74 -17.88
C PHE A 126 2.81 15.14 -18.48
N THR A 127 1.59 15.70 -18.52
CA THR A 127 1.35 17.04 -19.06
C THR A 127 1.93 18.12 -18.14
N ALA A 128 1.78 17.99 -16.82
CA ALA A 128 2.34 18.93 -15.86
C ALA A 128 3.87 19.02 -15.98
N PHE A 129 4.55 17.87 -16.05
CA PHE A 129 6.01 17.83 -16.21
C PHE A 129 6.47 18.49 -17.51
N TYR A 130 5.78 18.18 -18.62
CA TYR A 130 6.07 18.75 -19.94
C TYR A 130 5.88 20.26 -19.96
N LEU A 131 4.72 20.75 -19.51
CA LEU A 131 4.40 22.17 -19.51
C LEU A 131 5.36 22.96 -18.61
N ALA A 132 5.76 22.41 -17.46
CA ALA A 132 6.80 23.02 -16.64
C ALA A 132 8.13 23.14 -17.39
N GLY A 133 8.56 22.07 -18.08
CA GLY A 133 9.75 22.08 -18.93
C GLY A 133 9.68 23.11 -20.06
N VAL A 134 8.54 23.22 -20.75
CA VAL A 134 8.31 24.24 -21.78
C VAL A 134 8.41 25.65 -21.22
N VAL A 135 7.84 25.91 -20.04
CA VAL A 135 7.96 27.24 -19.40
C VAL A 135 9.43 27.60 -19.13
N PHE A 136 10.26 26.61 -18.76
CA PHE A 136 11.69 26.85 -18.57
C PHE A 136 12.42 27.19 -19.88
N THR A 137 12.02 26.62 -21.02
CA THR A 137 12.64 26.88 -22.33
C THR A 137 12.19 28.18 -23.00
N LEU A 138 11.12 28.83 -22.52
CA LEU A 138 10.68 30.11 -23.07
C LEU A 138 11.77 31.19 -22.95
N ASN A 139 12.02 31.93 -24.03
CA ASN A 139 12.92 33.09 -24.02
C ASN A 139 12.21 34.33 -23.45
N THR A 140 11.94 34.31 -22.14
CA THR A 140 11.25 35.39 -21.41
C THR A 140 11.93 35.67 -20.06
N LEU A 141 11.60 36.81 -19.44
CA LEU A 141 12.13 37.18 -18.13
C LEU A 141 11.80 36.12 -17.06
N TYR A 142 12.74 35.85 -16.15
CA TYR A 142 12.55 34.85 -15.09
C TYR A 142 11.31 35.11 -14.22
N ILE A 143 10.97 36.39 -13.97
CA ILE A 143 9.74 36.76 -13.23
C ILE A 143 8.48 36.22 -13.93
N ILE A 144 8.44 36.31 -15.26
CA ILE A 144 7.33 35.78 -16.06
C ILE A 144 7.31 34.25 -15.97
N LYS A 145 8.47 33.59 -16.02
CA LYS A 145 8.57 32.13 -15.85
C LYS A 145 8.01 31.67 -14.49
N PHE A 146 8.40 32.34 -13.40
CA PHE A 146 7.88 32.04 -12.06
C PHE A 146 6.37 32.27 -11.97
N PHE A 147 5.86 33.34 -12.57
CA PHE A 147 4.43 33.58 -12.65
C PHE A 147 3.69 32.47 -13.41
N LEU A 148 4.18 32.07 -14.59
CA LEU A 148 3.59 30.99 -15.39
C LEU A 148 3.61 29.64 -14.66
N LEU A 149 4.70 29.31 -13.95
CA LEU A 149 4.77 28.11 -13.10
C LEU A 149 3.76 28.18 -11.94
N GLY A 150 3.57 29.36 -11.34
CA GLY A 150 2.55 29.58 -10.32
C GLY A 150 1.13 29.39 -10.86
N CYS A 151 0.83 29.91 -12.04
CA CYS A 151 -0.44 29.68 -12.73
C CYS A 151 -0.64 28.19 -13.06
N LEU A 152 0.38 27.52 -13.57
CA LEU A 152 0.35 26.08 -13.88
C LEU A 152 0.04 25.26 -12.63
N TYR A 153 0.71 25.56 -11.51
CA TYR A 153 0.43 24.95 -10.22
C TYR A 153 -1.02 25.19 -9.78
N GLY A 154 -1.52 26.43 -9.88
CA GLY A 154 -2.90 26.77 -9.56
C GLY A 154 -3.93 25.99 -10.38
N ILE A 155 -3.68 25.82 -11.68
CA ILE A 155 -4.51 25.02 -12.59
C ILE A 155 -4.54 23.56 -12.16
N PHE A 156 -3.37 22.92 -11.98
CA PHE A 156 -3.34 21.51 -11.59
C PHE A 156 -3.87 21.26 -10.18
N HIS A 157 -3.70 22.21 -9.25
CA HIS A 157 -4.28 22.14 -7.92
C HIS A 157 -5.81 22.21 -7.93
N THR A 158 -6.37 23.15 -8.69
CA THR A 158 -7.83 23.28 -8.84
C THR A 158 -8.42 22.10 -9.60
N LEU A 159 -7.77 21.64 -10.68
CA LEU A 159 -8.13 20.42 -11.40
C LEU A 159 -8.11 19.20 -10.47
N GLY A 160 -7.08 19.10 -9.63
CA GLY A 160 -6.94 18.03 -8.65
C GLY A 160 -8.10 17.97 -7.68
N LYS A 161 -8.46 19.11 -7.08
CA LYS A 161 -9.63 19.22 -6.20
C LYS A 161 -10.96 19.00 -6.93
N ALA A 162 -11.04 19.36 -8.21
CA ALA A 162 -12.27 19.27 -8.98
C ALA A 162 -12.55 17.84 -9.47
N LEU A 163 -11.51 17.11 -9.90
CA LEU A 163 -11.63 15.83 -10.61
C LEU A 163 -11.20 14.61 -9.80
N PHE A 164 -10.35 14.73 -8.78
CA PHE A 164 -9.72 13.57 -8.15
C PHE A 164 -10.18 13.33 -6.72
N ASP A 165 -10.77 12.16 -6.47
CA ASP A 165 -11.11 11.70 -5.11
C ASP A 165 -9.88 11.09 -4.42
N GLU A 166 -9.97 10.85 -3.11
CA GLU A 166 -8.91 10.21 -2.30
C GLU A 166 -8.35 8.92 -2.94
N HIS A 167 -9.23 8.10 -3.53
CA HIS A 167 -8.83 6.85 -4.19
C HIS A 167 -8.01 7.09 -5.46
N LEU A 168 -8.33 8.11 -6.24
CA LEU A 168 -7.55 8.47 -7.43
C LEU A 168 -6.23 9.11 -7.03
N LEU A 169 -6.23 9.95 -5.99
CA LEU A 169 -5.01 10.55 -5.45
C LEU A 169 -4.04 9.49 -4.91
N ALA A 170 -4.52 8.34 -4.44
CA ALA A 170 -3.67 7.21 -4.08
C ALA A 170 -2.88 6.61 -5.27
N LEU A 171 -3.32 6.83 -6.51
CA LEU A 171 -2.63 6.42 -7.74
C LEU A 171 -1.63 7.47 -8.24
N LEU A 172 -1.70 8.71 -7.75
CA LEU A 172 -0.85 9.81 -8.18
C LEU A 172 0.66 9.49 -8.11
N PRO A 173 1.19 8.86 -7.04
CA PRO A 173 2.62 8.54 -6.97
C PRO A 173 3.08 7.61 -8.11
N LEU A 174 2.29 6.58 -8.42
CA LEU A 174 2.55 5.68 -9.54
C LEU A 174 2.55 6.45 -10.87
N SER A 175 1.56 7.32 -11.10
CA SER A 175 1.49 8.14 -12.32
C SER A 175 2.65 9.12 -12.45
N VAL A 176 3.07 9.77 -11.36
CA VAL A 176 4.26 10.65 -11.32
C VAL A 176 5.52 9.86 -11.66
N TYR A 177 5.69 8.67 -11.07
CA TYR A 177 6.82 7.81 -11.40
C TYR A 177 6.86 7.48 -12.91
N LEU A 178 5.74 7.00 -13.49
CA LEU A 178 5.68 6.67 -14.91
C LEU A 178 5.98 7.90 -15.81
N ALA A 179 5.43 9.06 -15.46
CA ALA A 179 5.67 10.31 -16.18
C ALA A 179 7.15 10.70 -16.20
N THR A 180 7.80 10.68 -15.03
CA THR A 180 9.23 11.01 -14.95
C THR A 180 10.09 10.06 -15.78
N LYS A 181 9.72 8.77 -15.87
CA LYS A 181 10.50 7.79 -16.66
C LYS A 181 10.30 7.99 -18.15
N ALA A 182 9.09 8.27 -18.58
CA ALA A 182 8.83 8.63 -19.98
C ALA A 182 9.69 9.83 -20.40
N TRP A 183 9.74 10.90 -19.59
CA TRP A 183 10.54 12.08 -19.91
C TRP A 183 12.05 11.85 -19.79
N PHE A 184 12.49 10.94 -18.94
CA PHE A 184 13.89 10.50 -18.91
C PHE A 184 14.27 9.84 -20.23
N TYR A 185 13.46 8.92 -20.76
CA TYR A 185 13.74 8.27 -22.05
C TYR A 185 13.70 9.26 -23.23
N VAL A 186 12.68 10.12 -23.27
CA VAL A 186 12.59 11.15 -24.32
C VAL A 186 13.83 12.04 -24.28
N THR A 187 14.26 12.48 -23.10
CA THR A 187 15.43 13.35 -22.97
C THR A 187 16.71 12.62 -23.34
N TRP A 188 16.83 11.34 -22.96
CA TRP A 188 17.98 10.53 -23.34
C TRP A 188 18.10 10.41 -24.86
N ILE A 189 17.01 10.01 -25.52
CA ILE A 189 16.98 9.72 -26.96
C ILE A 189 17.12 10.99 -27.80
N VAL A 190 16.51 12.11 -27.38
CA VAL A 190 16.47 13.33 -28.19
C VAL A 190 17.70 14.22 -27.98
N TYR A 191 18.26 14.25 -26.77
CA TYR A 191 19.33 15.21 -26.43
C TYR A 191 20.64 14.54 -26.03
N ILE A 192 20.60 13.50 -25.19
CA ILE A 192 21.81 12.94 -24.58
C ILE A 192 22.51 11.96 -25.52
N VAL A 193 21.78 11.25 -26.39
CA VAL A 193 22.34 10.18 -27.24
C VAL A 193 23.51 10.66 -28.10
N ASP A 194 23.46 11.91 -28.59
CA ASP A 194 24.51 12.51 -29.42
C ASP A 194 25.72 12.99 -28.59
N ALA A 195 25.59 13.04 -27.26
CA ALA A 195 26.63 13.48 -26.34
C ALA A 195 27.34 12.32 -25.61
N VAL A 196 26.88 11.08 -25.79
CA VAL A 196 27.45 9.87 -25.19
C VAL A 196 27.75 8.82 -26.25
N SER A 197 28.60 7.86 -25.94
CA SER A 197 28.89 6.76 -26.84
C SER A 197 27.69 5.81 -26.99
N PHE A 198 27.67 5.09 -28.11
CA PHE A 198 26.68 4.04 -28.35
C PHE A 198 26.68 2.96 -27.24
N ALA A 199 27.86 2.58 -26.76
CA ALA A 199 28.02 1.60 -25.69
C ALA A 199 27.38 2.07 -24.38
N GLU A 200 27.54 3.34 -24.00
CA GLU A 200 26.92 3.91 -22.80
C GLU A 200 25.39 3.94 -22.91
N THR A 201 24.86 4.26 -24.10
CA THR A 201 23.42 4.17 -24.34
C THR A 201 22.91 2.74 -24.20
N LEU A 202 23.64 1.73 -24.69
CA LEU A 202 23.27 0.32 -24.49
C LEU A 202 23.27 -0.06 -23.00
N VAL A 203 24.26 0.38 -22.22
CA VAL A 203 24.31 0.12 -20.78
C VAL A 203 23.13 0.79 -20.07
N PHE A 204 22.82 2.05 -20.40
CA PHE A 204 21.63 2.74 -19.87
C PHE A 204 20.35 1.97 -20.16
N LEU A 205 20.15 1.50 -21.41
CA LEU A 205 18.99 0.72 -21.80
C LEU A 205 18.93 -0.65 -21.10
N ALA A 206 20.07 -1.31 -20.88
CA ALA A 206 20.14 -2.56 -20.14
C ALA A 206 19.78 -2.38 -18.65
N CYS A 207 20.34 -1.37 -17.98
CA CYS A 207 19.97 -1.01 -16.61
C CYS A 207 18.49 -0.64 -16.50
N SER A 208 17.97 0.09 -17.49
CA SER A 208 16.56 0.43 -17.62
C SER A 208 15.67 -0.82 -17.78
N ALA A 209 16.07 -1.79 -18.60
CA ALA A 209 15.33 -3.04 -18.76
C ALA A 209 15.28 -3.82 -17.43
N ALA A 210 16.40 -3.91 -16.71
CA ALA A 210 16.45 -4.52 -15.38
C ALA A 210 15.53 -3.81 -14.38
N LEU A 211 15.53 -2.47 -14.38
CA LEU A 211 14.62 -1.64 -13.60
C LEU A 211 13.16 -1.98 -13.87
N TRP A 212 12.75 -2.07 -15.14
CA TRP A 212 11.37 -2.39 -15.51
C TRP A 212 10.98 -3.81 -15.14
N VAL A 213 11.88 -4.79 -15.27
CA VAL A 213 11.61 -6.17 -14.81
C VAL A 213 11.32 -6.17 -13.31
N CYS A 214 12.17 -5.54 -12.50
CA CYS A 214 11.96 -5.41 -11.06
C CYS A 214 10.65 -4.68 -10.73
N PHE A 215 10.41 -3.53 -11.37
CA PHE A 215 9.20 -2.74 -11.17
C PHE A 215 7.92 -3.53 -11.52
N MET A 216 7.90 -4.23 -12.65
CA MET A 216 6.74 -5.01 -13.10
C MET A 216 6.45 -6.17 -12.15
N LYS A 217 7.49 -6.83 -11.63
CA LYS A 217 7.35 -7.87 -10.61
C LYS A 217 6.84 -7.32 -9.28
N SER A 218 7.22 -6.10 -8.91
CA SER A 218 6.66 -5.44 -7.72
C SER A 218 5.20 -4.98 -7.94
N TRP A 219 4.88 -4.43 -9.11
CA TRP A 219 3.56 -3.88 -9.44
C TRP A 219 2.51 -4.97 -9.64
N LYS A 220 2.76 -5.91 -10.56
CA LYS A 220 1.78 -6.93 -10.94
C LYS A 220 2.02 -8.29 -10.30
N GLY A 221 3.17 -8.49 -9.65
CA GLY A 221 3.48 -9.76 -8.99
C GLY A 221 2.65 -10.01 -7.73
N ASP A 222 2.52 -11.30 -7.40
CA ASP A 222 1.93 -11.73 -6.14
C ASP A 222 2.87 -11.33 -4.98
N PRO A 223 2.42 -10.51 -4.01
CA PRO A 223 3.22 -10.17 -2.84
C PRO A 223 3.32 -11.29 -1.80
N GLY A 224 2.62 -12.42 -2.00
CA GLY A 224 2.44 -13.47 -1.00
C GLY A 224 1.06 -13.39 -0.38
N ILE A 225 0.02 -13.30 -1.21
CA ILE A 225 -1.37 -13.20 -0.76
C ILE A 225 -1.80 -14.52 -0.13
N ILE A 226 -2.29 -14.47 1.10
CA ILE A 226 -2.87 -15.62 1.80
C ILE A 226 -4.30 -15.80 1.28
N ARG A 227 -4.56 -16.92 0.59
CA ARG A 227 -5.84 -17.24 -0.04
C ARG A 227 -6.50 -18.42 0.67
N PRO A 228 -7.25 -18.19 1.76
CA PRO A 228 -7.91 -19.27 2.48
C PRO A 228 -9.11 -19.80 1.69
N THR A 229 -9.23 -21.13 1.61
CA THR A 229 -10.43 -21.81 1.10
C THR A 229 -11.60 -21.59 2.05
N GLN A 230 -12.83 -21.83 1.57
CA GLN A 230 -14.02 -21.69 2.42
C GLN A 230 -13.96 -22.63 3.63
N GLU A 231 -13.51 -23.87 3.43
CA GLU A 231 -13.29 -24.85 4.50
C GLU A 231 -12.27 -24.37 5.54
N GLN A 232 -11.14 -23.81 5.09
CA GLN A 232 -10.12 -23.25 6.00
C GLN A 232 -10.66 -22.07 6.83
N ARG A 233 -11.53 -21.25 6.25
CA ARG A 233 -12.19 -20.15 6.99
C ARG A 233 -13.09 -20.70 8.07
N PHE A 234 -13.93 -21.70 7.74
CA PHE A 234 -14.80 -22.35 8.72
C PHE A 234 -13.99 -23.00 9.83
N LYS A 235 -12.97 -23.78 9.48
CA LYS A 235 -12.06 -24.42 10.45
C LYS A 235 -11.42 -23.38 11.38
N THR A 236 -10.93 -22.27 10.84
CA THR A 236 -10.35 -21.18 11.64
C THR A 236 -11.37 -20.62 12.63
N ILE A 237 -12.62 -20.39 12.20
CA ILE A 237 -13.67 -19.83 13.08
C ILE A 237 -13.99 -20.81 14.21
N VAL A 238 -14.15 -22.09 13.89
CA VAL A 238 -14.43 -23.15 14.87
C VAL A 238 -13.27 -23.26 15.88
N GLU A 239 -12.03 -23.32 15.39
CA GLU A 239 -10.84 -23.35 16.25
C GLU A 239 -10.75 -22.12 17.17
N LEU A 240 -11.11 -20.93 16.67
CA LEU A 240 -11.13 -19.71 17.47
C LEU A 240 -12.20 -19.78 18.58
N SER A 241 -13.38 -20.32 18.26
CA SER A 241 -14.49 -20.43 19.23
C SER A 241 -14.26 -21.52 20.28
N GLU A 242 -13.70 -22.66 19.89
CA GLU A 242 -13.59 -23.84 20.76
C GLU A 242 -12.36 -23.80 21.65
N ARG A 243 -11.23 -23.25 21.17
CA ARG A 243 -9.96 -23.28 21.93
C ARG A 243 -9.85 -22.20 23.00
N GLY A 244 -10.83 -21.31 23.14
CA GLY A 244 -10.84 -20.26 24.18
C GLY A 244 -9.59 -19.37 24.21
N GLY A 245 -8.87 -19.23 23.09
CA GLY A 245 -7.61 -18.49 22.99
C GLY A 245 -6.33 -19.29 23.27
N ILE A 246 -6.40 -20.54 23.75
CA ILE A 246 -5.23 -21.39 24.02
C ILE A 246 -4.62 -21.86 22.69
N GLY A 247 -3.39 -21.43 22.41
CA GLY A 247 -2.67 -21.75 21.17
C GLY A 247 -3.20 -21.05 19.91
N PHE A 248 -4.29 -20.27 20.00
CA PHE A 248 -4.79 -19.38 18.96
C PHE A 248 -5.20 -18.04 19.57
N GLU A 249 -4.21 -17.16 19.70
CA GLU A 249 -4.41 -15.79 20.18
C GLU A 249 -5.42 -15.04 19.29
N PRO A 250 -6.51 -14.47 19.84
CA PRO A 250 -7.51 -13.74 19.07
C PRO A 250 -6.91 -12.58 18.25
N SER A 251 -5.80 -12.00 18.75
CA SER A 251 -5.06 -10.96 18.03
C SER A 251 -4.45 -11.45 16.72
N SER A 252 -4.22 -12.74 16.53
CA SER A 252 -3.70 -13.33 15.28
C SER A 252 -4.81 -13.60 14.25
N PHE A 253 -6.09 -13.59 14.64
CA PHE A 253 -7.20 -13.73 13.70
C PHE A 253 -7.38 -12.48 12.84
N CYS A 254 -7.68 -12.66 11.56
CA CYS A 254 -8.08 -11.57 10.67
C CYS A 254 -9.58 -11.65 10.38
N SER A 255 -10.37 -10.73 10.94
CA SER A 255 -11.81 -10.64 10.67
C SER A 255 -12.15 -10.32 9.21
N GLY A 256 -11.25 -9.66 8.48
CA GLY A 256 -11.45 -9.33 7.06
C GLY A 256 -11.28 -10.52 6.11
N CYS A 257 -10.34 -11.42 6.40
CA CYS A 257 -10.03 -12.57 5.54
C CYS A 257 -10.50 -13.91 6.14
N LEU A 258 -11.00 -13.90 7.38
CA LEU A 258 -11.45 -15.06 8.15
C LEU A 258 -10.39 -16.15 8.22
N VAL A 259 -9.16 -15.76 8.54
CA VAL A 259 -8.00 -16.65 8.59
C VAL A 259 -7.14 -16.33 9.79
N ARG A 260 -6.52 -17.37 10.36
CA ARG A 260 -5.42 -17.21 11.31
C ARG A 260 -4.22 -16.66 10.55
N ARG A 261 -3.72 -15.50 10.96
CA ARG A 261 -2.57 -14.88 10.30
C ARG A 261 -1.29 -15.67 10.66
N PRO A 262 -0.52 -16.12 9.66
CA PRO A 262 0.85 -16.57 9.88
C PRO A 262 1.68 -15.45 10.53
N ILE A 263 2.75 -15.82 11.20
CA ILE A 263 3.69 -14.86 11.77
C ILE A 263 4.18 -13.92 10.67
N ARG A 264 4.51 -12.68 11.03
CA ARG A 264 4.99 -11.65 10.09
C ARG A 264 3.99 -11.27 8.98
N SER A 265 2.77 -11.81 8.99
CA SER A 265 1.72 -11.44 8.03
C SER A 265 0.83 -10.30 8.55
N LYS A 266 0.22 -9.55 7.63
CA LYS A 266 -0.70 -8.46 7.97
C LYS A 266 -1.80 -8.31 6.93
N HIS A 267 -2.98 -7.90 7.39
CA HIS A 267 -4.07 -7.49 6.52
C HIS A 267 -3.83 -6.06 6.05
N CYS A 268 -3.71 -5.86 4.74
CA CYS A 268 -3.69 -4.54 4.13
C CYS A 268 -5.12 -4.12 3.83
N SER A 269 -5.62 -3.09 4.51
CA SER A 269 -6.97 -2.55 4.30
C SER A 269 -7.15 -1.91 2.92
N VAL A 270 -6.08 -1.37 2.34
CA VAL A 270 -6.10 -0.76 0.99
C VAL A 270 -6.32 -1.82 -0.09
N CYS A 271 -5.65 -2.97 0.04
CA CYS A 271 -5.80 -4.07 -0.90
C CYS A 271 -6.85 -5.12 -0.46
N ASP A 272 -7.48 -4.92 0.71
CA ASP A 272 -8.43 -5.83 1.39
C ASP A 272 -7.99 -7.30 1.39
N ARG A 273 -6.70 -7.56 1.68
CA ARG A 273 -6.11 -8.91 1.68
C ARG A 273 -4.99 -9.08 2.70
N CYS A 274 -4.84 -10.30 3.22
CA CYS A 274 -3.70 -10.70 4.03
C CYS A 274 -2.49 -11.03 3.15
N VAL A 275 -1.33 -10.52 3.54
CA VAL A 275 -0.06 -10.73 2.85
C VAL A 275 0.96 -11.30 3.84
N ALA A 276 1.62 -12.39 3.47
CA ALA A 276 2.69 -13.00 4.27
C ALA A 276 3.98 -12.17 4.22
N ARG A 277 4.76 -12.20 5.32
CA ARG A 277 5.96 -11.38 5.52
C ARG A 277 5.74 -9.94 5.03
N PHE A 278 4.64 -9.32 5.48
CA PHE A 278 4.18 -8.03 4.99
C PHE A 278 5.18 -6.94 5.38
N ASP A 279 5.61 -6.16 4.38
CA ASP A 279 6.47 -5.01 4.58
C ASP A 279 5.68 -3.72 4.66
N HIS A 280 5.06 -3.32 3.54
CA HIS A 280 4.18 -2.15 3.47
C HIS A 280 3.28 -2.22 2.24
N HIS A 281 2.31 -1.32 2.17
CA HIS A 281 1.62 -1.02 0.91
C HIS A 281 2.34 0.16 0.24
N CYS A 282 2.81 0.00 -0.99
CA CYS A 282 3.61 0.99 -1.69
C CYS A 282 2.76 1.74 -2.73
N PRO A 283 2.45 3.04 -2.53
CA PRO A 283 1.69 3.82 -3.50
C PRO A 283 2.42 4.01 -4.84
N TRP A 284 3.76 4.07 -4.82
CA TRP A 284 4.61 4.24 -6.01
C TRP A 284 4.58 3.03 -6.96
N VAL A 285 4.27 1.86 -6.41
CA VAL A 285 4.14 0.59 -7.15
C VAL A 285 2.68 0.20 -7.33
N GLY A 286 1.77 0.75 -6.52
CA GLY A 286 0.35 0.40 -6.54
C GLY A 286 0.04 -1.00 -6.02
N ASN A 287 0.93 -1.59 -5.21
CA ASN A 287 0.78 -2.95 -4.68
C ASN A 287 1.36 -3.09 -3.27
N CYS A 288 1.01 -4.17 -2.57
CA CYS A 288 1.71 -4.55 -1.34
C CYS A 288 3.12 -5.05 -1.67
N ILE A 289 4.06 -4.77 -0.78
CA ILE A 289 5.37 -5.40 -0.74
C ILE A 289 5.36 -6.43 0.40
N GLY A 290 5.69 -7.67 0.07
CA GLY A 290 5.61 -8.81 0.98
C GLY A 290 6.52 -9.96 0.55
N LEU A 291 6.31 -11.15 1.13
CA LEU A 291 7.15 -12.33 0.97
C LEU A 291 7.72 -12.52 -0.44
N LYS A 292 6.85 -12.62 -1.46
CA LYS A 292 7.20 -13.06 -2.81
C LYS A 292 7.72 -11.95 -3.74
N ASN A 293 7.54 -10.68 -3.39
CA ASN A 293 7.95 -9.56 -4.25
C ASN A 293 8.92 -8.57 -3.59
N HIS A 294 9.31 -8.80 -2.32
CA HIS A 294 10.23 -7.91 -1.60
C HIS A 294 11.60 -7.79 -2.28
N ALA A 295 12.18 -8.89 -2.76
CA ALA A 295 13.47 -8.87 -3.44
C ALA A 295 13.42 -8.03 -4.74
N TYR A 296 12.35 -8.16 -5.52
CA TYR A 296 12.14 -7.34 -6.71
C TYR A 296 11.96 -5.85 -6.37
N PHE A 297 11.31 -5.53 -5.23
CA PHE A 297 11.21 -4.16 -4.77
C PHE A 297 12.57 -3.57 -4.40
N MET A 298 13.43 -4.33 -3.71
CA MET A 298 14.81 -3.92 -3.43
C MET A 298 15.61 -3.72 -4.72
N GLY A 299 15.51 -4.66 -5.66
CA GLY A 299 16.14 -4.53 -6.98
C GLY A 299 15.65 -3.29 -7.75
N PHE A 300 14.34 -2.99 -7.67
CA PHE A 300 13.75 -1.79 -8.24
C PHE A 300 14.37 -0.51 -7.66
N LEU A 301 14.55 -0.43 -6.34
CA LEU A 301 15.18 0.74 -5.70
C LEU A 301 16.64 0.92 -6.13
N TRP A 302 17.43 -0.16 -6.17
CA TRP A 302 18.83 -0.12 -6.61
C TRP A 302 18.97 0.26 -8.09
N MET A 303 18.18 -0.35 -8.97
CA MET A 303 18.20 -0.01 -10.39
C MET A 303 17.69 1.41 -10.64
N LEU A 304 16.77 1.91 -9.82
CA LEU A 304 16.29 3.29 -9.88
C LEU A 304 17.39 4.29 -9.51
N LEU A 305 18.24 3.98 -8.52
CA LEU A 305 19.44 4.78 -8.21
C LEU A 305 20.38 4.82 -9.42
N ILE A 306 20.71 3.65 -9.97
CA ILE A 306 21.61 3.53 -11.12
C ILE A 306 21.10 4.35 -12.31
N MET A 307 19.80 4.27 -12.61
CA MET A 307 19.21 5.04 -13.71
C MET A 307 19.23 6.55 -13.46
N CYS A 308 19.05 7.01 -12.21
CA CYS A 308 19.19 8.43 -11.89
C CYS A 308 20.65 8.90 -12.05
N CYS A 309 21.62 8.10 -11.61
CA CYS A 309 23.04 8.39 -11.83
C CYS A 309 23.38 8.47 -13.32
N TRP A 310 22.89 7.54 -14.15
CA TRP A 310 23.05 7.61 -15.60
C TRP A 310 22.45 8.87 -16.19
N MET A 311 21.24 9.26 -15.80
CA MET A 311 20.61 10.49 -16.29
C MET A 311 21.44 11.73 -15.97
N LEU A 312 22.01 11.80 -14.77
CA LEU A 312 22.89 12.90 -14.37
C LEU A 312 24.21 12.90 -15.13
N TYR A 313 24.81 11.72 -15.31
CA TYR A 313 26.02 11.54 -16.10
C TYR A 313 25.82 11.98 -17.56
N GLY A 314 24.80 11.43 -18.23
CA GLY A 314 24.50 11.76 -19.62
C GLY A 314 24.13 13.24 -19.80
N GLY A 315 23.38 13.81 -18.85
CA GLY A 315 23.11 15.24 -18.82
C GLY A 315 24.37 16.09 -18.64
N ALA A 316 25.31 15.68 -17.79
CA ALA A 316 26.60 16.35 -17.66
C ALA A 316 27.43 16.27 -18.96
N CYS A 317 27.50 15.10 -19.60
CA CYS A 317 28.13 14.94 -20.91
C CYS A 317 27.51 15.85 -21.97
N TYR A 318 26.17 15.95 -22.01
CA TYR A 318 25.46 16.88 -22.90
C TYR A 318 25.94 18.32 -22.69
N TYR A 319 25.99 18.82 -21.46
CA TYR A 319 26.45 20.17 -21.19
C TYR A 319 27.94 20.40 -21.49
N ILE A 320 28.78 19.40 -21.25
CA ILE A 320 30.22 19.49 -21.55
C ILE A 320 30.43 19.57 -23.07
N TYR A 321 29.84 18.66 -23.84
CA TYR A 321 30.15 18.52 -25.27
C TYR A 321 29.33 19.43 -26.18
N GLN A 322 28.07 19.71 -25.83
CA GLN A 322 27.16 20.50 -26.68
C GLN A 322 27.11 21.97 -26.24
N CYS A 323 27.36 22.26 -24.97
CA CYS A 323 27.26 23.61 -24.42
C CYS A 323 28.61 24.20 -23.96
N ASN A 324 29.71 23.42 -24.01
CA ASN A 324 31.03 23.80 -23.48
C ASN A 324 31.00 24.27 -22.01
N VAL A 325 30.11 23.69 -21.20
CA VAL A 325 30.00 23.98 -19.77
C VAL A 325 30.91 23.02 -19.01
N TYR A 326 31.92 23.56 -18.34
CA TYR A 326 32.86 22.77 -17.55
C TYR A 326 32.45 22.80 -16.07
N PHE A 327 32.11 21.64 -15.55
CA PHE A 327 31.86 21.43 -14.12
C PHE A 327 33.20 21.31 -13.37
N THR A 328 33.93 22.41 -13.18
CA THR A 328 35.16 22.40 -12.39
C THR A 328 34.85 22.31 -10.88
N LEU A 329 35.65 21.56 -10.12
CA LEU A 329 35.59 21.51 -8.65
C LEU A 329 36.10 22.83 -8.05
N VAL A 330 35.31 23.90 -8.12
CA VAL A 330 35.72 25.29 -7.82
C VAL A 330 34.61 25.96 -6.95
N PRO A 331 34.90 26.99 -6.12
CA PRO A 331 34.09 27.39 -4.96
C PRO A 331 32.61 27.70 -5.26
N LEU A 332 31.79 27.76 -4.20
CA LEU A 332 30.34 28.08 -4.23
C LEU A 332 29.96 29.29 -5.12
N THR A 333 30.89 30.21 -5.38
CA THR A 333 30.70 31.36 -6.27
C THR A 333 30.49 30.98 -7.75
N ASP A 334 31.01 29.85 -8.22
CA ASP A 334 30.81 29.36 -9.60
C ASP A 334 29.50 28.55 -9.78
N PHE A 335 28.81 28.21 -8.68
CA PHE A 335 27.56 27.47 -8.74
C PHE A 335 26.43 28.27 -9.43
N GLN A 336 26.35 29.57 -9.12
CA GLN A 336 25.35 30.44 -9.77
C GLN A 336 25.62 30.58 -11.26
N LYS A 337 26.88 30.69 -11.66
CA LYS A 337 27.27 30.75 -13.08
C LYS A 337 26.91 29.45 -13.79
N ALA A 338 27.24 28.29 -13.21
CA ALA A 338 26.88 26.99 -13.77
C ALA A 338 25.36 26.82 -13.95
N ILE A 339 24.54 27.27 -12.98
CA ILE A 339 23.07 27.25 -13.12
C ILE A 339 22.62 28.11 -14.29
N MET A 340 23.18 29.31 -14.44
CA MET A 340 22.81 30.22 -15.53
C MET A 340 23.23 29.65 -16.89
N ASP A 341 24.42 29.05 -16.98
CA ASP A 341 24.92 28.43 -18.21
C ASP A 341 24.05 27.22 -18.63
N ILE A 342 23.64 26.38 -17.67
CA ILE A 342 22.67 25.29 -17.87
C ILE A 342 21.33 25.84 -18.39
N ALA A 343 20.80 26.86 -17.70
CA ALA A 343 19.50 27.44 -18.04
C ALA A 343 19.50 28.11 -19.42
N ASN A 344 20.63 28.72 -19.81
CA ASN A 344 20.78 29.41 -21.08
C ASN A 344 21.04 28.46 -22.25
N CYS A 345 21.77 27.35 -22.04
CA CYS A 345 22.01 26.40 -23.12
C CYS A 345 20.76 25.55 -23.42
N ASN A 346 20.25 24.82 -22.43
CA ASN A 346 19.07 23.97 -22.63
C ASN A 346 18.33 23.72 -21.31
N ALA A 347 17.41 24.62 -20.97
CA ALA A 347 16.65 24.51 -19.74
C ALA A 347 15.82 23.21 -19.61
N TRP A 348 15.48 22.52 -20.71
CA TRP A 348 14.78 21.23 -20.67
C TRP A 348 15.67 20.12 -20.08
N VAL A 349 16.90 19.97 -20.58
CA VAL A 349 17.84 18.97 -20.04
C VAL A 349 18.15 19.30 -18.58
N GLY A 350 18.31 20.58 -18.25
CA GLY A 350 18.50 21.04 -16.87
C GLY A 350 17.34 20.70 -15.95
N TRP A 351 16.09 20.87 -16.42
CA TRP A 351 14.88 20.49 -15.68
C TRP A 351 14.83 18.99 -15.39
N VAL A 352 15.16 18.16 -16.37
CA VAL A 352 15.18 16.70 -16.22
C VAL A 352 16.29 16.24 -15.28
N MET A 353 17.48 16.86 -15.35
CA MET A 353 18.56 16.62 -14.39
C MET A 353 18.18 17.05 -12.97
N ALA A 354 17.54 18.20 -12.79
CA ALA A 354 17.06 18.65 -11.49
C ALA A 354 16.03 17.66 -10.90
N ASN A 355 15.15 17.12 -11.74
CA ASN A 355 14.23 16.05 -11.32
C ASN A 355 14.98 14.76 -10.96
N ALA A 356 16.02 14.37 -11.71
CA ALA A 356 16.86 13.22 -11.39
C ALA A 356 17.62 13.38 -10.06
N LEU A 357 18.17 14.56 -9.77
CA LEU A 357 18.79 14.87 -8.47
C LEU A 357 17.78 14.79 -7.33
N LEU A 358 16.61 15.40 -7.53
CA LEU A 358 15.53 15.37 -6.56
C LEU A 358 15.11 13.92 -6.28
N HIS A 359 14.93 13.10 -7.31
CA HIS A 359 14.66 11.66 -7.18
C HIS A 359 15.76 10.90 -6.47
N LEU A 360 17.02 11.17 -6.81
CA LEU A 360 18.17 10.53 -6.19
C LEU A 360 18.18 10.76 -4.68
N SER A 361 17.89 11.98 -4.21
CA SER A 361 17.94 12.34 -2.79
C SER A 361 17.08 11.43 -1.90
N TRP A 362 15.80 11.21 -2.26
CA TRP A 362 14.91 10.39 -1.44
C TRP A 362 15.07 8.89 -1.71
N VAL A 363 15.40 8.48 -2.94
CA VAL A 363 15.60 7.05 -3.25
C VAL A 363 16.84 6.55 -2.53
N VAL A 364 17.91 7.34 -2.41
CA VAL A 364 19.11 6.96 -1.64
C VAL A 364 18.74 6.68 -0.19
N LEU A 365 18.02 7.60 0.46
CA LEU A 365 17.59 7.42 1.85
C LEU A 365 16.71 6.18 2.03
N LEU A 366 15.74 5.98 1.12
CA LEU A 366 14.85 4.83 1.15
C LEU A 366 15.62 3.52 0.96
N THR A 367 16.52 3.45 -0.01
CA THR A 367 17.35 2.26 -0.28
C THR A 367 18.24 1.93 0.91
N ILE A 368 18.87 2.93 1.53
CA ILE A 368 19.68 2.73 2.75
C ILE A 368 18.81 2.17 3.87
N CYS A 369 17.67 2.81 4.14
CA CYS A 369 16.77 2.39 5.22
C CYS A 369 16.21 0.98 4.99
N GLN A 370 15.79 0.63 3.78
CA GLN A 370 15.26 -0.70 3.45
C GLN A 370 16.37 -1.76 3.51
N THR A 371 17.56 -1.46 2.97
CA THR A 371 18.71 -2.37 3.04
C THR A 371 19.12 -2.64 4.48
N TYR A 372 19.20 -1.61 5.32
CA TYR A 372 19.52 -1.75 6.74
C TYR A 372 18.48 -2.61 7.49
N GLN A 373 17.18 -2.42 7.22
CA GLN A 373 16.12 -3.20 7.86
C GLN A 373 16.17 -4.69 7.49
N VAL A 374 16.30 -4.98 6.20
CA VAL A 374 16.32 -6.34 5.69
C VAL A 374 17.61 -7.06 6.09
N VAL A 375 18.76 -6.42 5.84
CA VAL A 375 20.07 -7.03 6.03
C VAL A 375 20.49 -6.98 7.50
N CYS A 376 20.57 -5.81 8.13
CA CYS A 376 21.13 -5.70 9.46
C CYS A 376 20.15 -6.15 10.56
N LEU A 377 18.85 -5.84 10.41
CA LEU A 377 17.87 -6.12 11.45
C LEU A 377 17.06 -7.41 11.22
N GLY A 378 17.00 -7.93 10.00
CA GLY A 378 16.14 -9.06 9.65
C GLY A 378 14.65 -8.75 9.89
N MET A 379 14.24 -7.49 9.71
CA MET A 379 12.88 -7.00 9.97
C MET A 379 12.24 -6.42 8.71
N THR A 380 10.92 -6.52 8.64
CA THR A 380 10.13 -5.73 7.69
C THR A 380 9.87 -4.32 8.24
N THR A 381 9.52 -3.38 7.36
CA THR A 381 9.10 -2.01 7.73
C THR A 381 7.94 -2.04 8.74
N ASN A 382 6.93 -2.88 8.48
CA ASN A 382 5.80 -3.05 9.38
C ASN A 382 6.24 -3.54 10.78
N GLU A 383 7.14 -4.51 10.85
CA GLU A 383 7.68 -5.03 12.10
C GLU A 383 8.45 -3.97 12.88
N ARG A 384 9.36 -3.25 12.20
CA ARG A 384 10.15 -2.19 12.83
C ARG A 384 9.26 -1.09 13.41
N MET A 385 8.28 -0.61 12.64
CA MET A 385 7.37 0.46 13.08
C MET A 385 6.44 0.01 14.21
N ASN A 386 6.07 -1.27 14.25
CA ASN A 386 5.13 -1.80 15.23
C ASN A 386 5.78 -2.75 16.25
N ARG A 387 7.11 -2.69 16.44
CA ARG A 387 7.86 -3.60 17.31
C ARG A 387 7.28 -3.70 18.72
N GLY A 388 6.81 -2.57 19.25
CA GLY A 388 6.19 -2.46 20.57
C GLY A 388 4.80 -3.07 20.68
N ARG A 389 4.19 -3.53 19.59
CA ARG A 389 2.87 -4.20 19.59
C ARG A 389 2.97 -5.73 19.50
N TYR A 390 4.14 -6.26 19.20
CA TYR A 390 4.35 -7.67 18.93
C TYR A 390 5.08 -8.34 20.10
N ARG A 391 4.45 -9.31 20.76
CA ARG A 391 4.98 -10.00 21.95
C ARG A 391 6.36 -10.61 21.73
N HIS A 392 6.61 -11.23 20.57
CA HIS A 392 7.91 -11.84 20.26
C HIS A 392 9.06 -10.83 20.09
N PHE A 393 8.77 -9.56 19.77
CA PHE A 393 9.77 -8.50 19.78
C PHE A 393 9.95 -7.90 21.18
N GLN A 394 8.85 -7.67 21.92
CA GLN A 394 8.90 -7.22 23.31
C GLN A 394 9.73 -8.16 24.19
N ALA A 395 9.53 -9.48 24.04
CA ALA A 395 10.25 -10.52 24.79
C ALA A 395 11.77 -10.54 24.53
N LYS A 396 12.25 -9.89 23.46
CA LYS A 396 13.66 -9.75 23.12
C LYS A 396 14.16 -8.30 23.20
N GLY A 397 13.52 -7.46 24.02
CA GLY A 397 13.95 -6.05 24.18
C GLY A 397 13.86 -5.23 22.89
N GLY A 398 12.98 -5.62 21.97
CA GLY A 398 12.82 -4.99 20.66
C GLY A 398 13.74 -5.53 19.56
N HIS A 399 14.59 -6.51 19.85
CA HIS A 399 15.40 -7.19 18.83
C HIS A 399 14.59 -8.21 18.04
N SER A 400 14.93 -8.35 16.75
CA SER A 400 14.26 -9.32 15.89
C SER A 400 14.58 -10.75 16.31
N PRO A 401 13.58 -11.61 16.56
CA PRO A 401 13.83 -13.03 16.75
C PRO A 401 14.22 -13.74 15.44
N PHE A 402 14.02 -13.08 14.29
CA PHE A 402 14.24 -13.63 12.95
C PHE A 402 15.63 -13.30 12.38
N THR A 403 16.41 -12.45 13.05
CA THR A 403 17.76 -12.10 12.59
C THR A 403 18.75 -13.23 12.83
N ARG A 404 19.62 -13.50 11.85
CA ARG A 404 20.74 -14.45 11.90
C ARG A 404 22.09 -13.78 11.65
N GLY A 405 22.13 -12.46 11.79
CA GLY A 405 23.26 -11.61 11.44
C GLY A 405 23.22 -11.12 9.99
N PRO A 406 23.92 -10.02 9.66
CA PRO A 406 23.79 -9.33 8.37
C PRO A 406 23.98 -10.22 7.15
N PHE A 407 25.04 -11.02 7.14
CA PHE A 407 25.35 -11.90 6.01
C PHE A 407 24.26 -12.95 5.79
N ASN A 408 23.87 -13.68 6.84
CA ASN A 408 22.84 -14.72 6.74
C ASN A 408 21.47 -14.15 6.39
N ASN A 409 21.12 -12.97 6.90
CA ASN A 409 19.88 -12.30 6.54
C ASN A 409 19.84 -11.94 5.04
N LEU A 410 20.95 -11.45 4.49
CA LEU A 410 21.06 -11.13 3.06
C LEU A 410 20.91 -12.40 2.20
N VAL A 411 21.59 -13.47 2.58
CA VAL A 411 21.50 -14.78 1.93
C VAL A 411 20.07 -15.32 1.96
N ASP A 412 19.44 -15.33 3.14
CA ASP A 412 18.07 -15.82 3.33
C ASP A 412 17.07 -14.94 2.56
N PHE A 413 17.33 -13.64 2.43
CA PHE A 413 16.46 -12.71 1.72
C PHE A 413 16.55 -12.82 0.20
N LEU A 414 17.77 -12.98 -0.34
CA LEU A 414 18.02 -13.14 -1.78
C LEU A 414 17.82 -14.58 -2.27
N GLU A 415 17.60 -15.53 -1.36
CA GLU A 415 17.53 -16.97 -1.64
C GLU A 415 18.76 -17.48 -2.43
N CYS A 416 19.92 -16.87 -2.17
CA CYS A 416 21.14 -17.12 -2.93
C CYS A 416 21.73 -18.51 -2.57
N LYS A 417 21.89 -19.36 -3.58
CA LYS A 417 22.52 -20.69 -3.46
C LYS A 417 23.89 -20.66 -4.15
N CYS A 418 24.94 -20.30 -3.41
CA CYS A 418 26.30 -20.33 -3.95
C CYS A 418 26.90 -21.74 -3.79
N PHE A 419 26.68 -22.63 -4.78
CA PHE A 419 27.36 -23.94 -4.92
C PHE A 419 27.51 -24.75 -3.61
N GLY A 420 26.53 -24.70 -2.71
CA GLY A 420 26.55 -25.42 -1.43
C GLY A 420 27.34 -24.79 -0.30
N LEU A 421 28.14 -23.73 -0.54
CA LEU A 421 28.87 -22.98 0.50
C LEU A 421 27.95 -22.13 1.37
N VAL A 422 26.80 -21.76 0.81
CA VAL A 422 25.81 -20.89 1.44
C VAL A 422 24.43 -21.47 1.16
N GLN A 423 23.71 -21.84 2.22
CA GLN A 423 22.37 -22.43 2.17
C GLN A 423 21.38 -21.48 2.86
N PRO A 424 20.42 -20.90 2.12
CA PRO A 424 19.38 -20.08 2.73
C PRO A 424 18.49 -20.97 3.60
N ARG A 425 18.11 -20.47 4.79
CA ARG A 425 17.14 -21.16 5.63
C ARG A 425 15.75 -20.98 5.03
N HIS A 426 15.26 -22.06 4.43
CA HIS A 426 13.89 -22.09 3.94
C HIS A 426 12.91 -22.13 5.12
N VAL A 427 12.13 -21.06 5.27
CA VAL A 427 11.01 -20.98 6.23
C VAL A 427 9.75 -20.70 5.43
N ASP A 428 8.74 -21.56 5.58
CA ASP A 428 7.45 -21.34 4.95
C ASP A 428 6.65 -20.27 5.71
N TRP A 429 6.97 -19.01 5.44
CA TRP A 429 6.30 -17.85 6.04
C TRP A 429 4.80 -17.75 5.68
N MET A 430 4.29 -18.56 4.75
CA MET A 430 2.85 -18.64 4.46
C MET A 430 2.10 -19.51 5.48
N ASN A 431 2.79 -20.42 6.17
CA ASN A 431 2.19 -21.39 7.11
C ASN A 431 2.92 -21.49 8.45
N TYR A 432 3.79 -20.54 8.79
CA TYR A 432 4.51 -20.51 10.07
C TYR A 432 3.75 -19.66 11.11
N TYR A 433 3.49 -20.20 12.30
CA TYR A 433 2.68 -19.58 13.35
C TYR A 433 3.46 -19.43 14.67
N ASP A 434 2.94 -18.64 15.63
CA ASP A 434 3.63 -18.35 16.89
C ASP A 434 3.94 -19.60 17.74
N MET A 435 3.13 -20.67 17.67
CA MET A 435 3.44 -21.93 18.39
C MET A 435 4.71 -22.61 17.85
N ASP A 436 5.01 -22.44 16.55
CA ASP A 436 6.21 -23.00 15.93
C ASP A 436 7.49 -22.29 16.43
N MET A 437 7.39 -21.08 16.99
CA MET A 437 8.49 -20.44 17.72
C MET A 437 8.74 -21.08 19.09
N GLN A 438 7.72 -21.66 19.73
CA GLN A 438 7.84 -22.30 21.03
C GLN A 438 8.30 -23.77 20.90
N VAL A 439 7.79 -24.50 19.90
CA VAL A 439 8.21 -25.88 19.61
C VAL A 439 9.71 -25.97 19.31
N GLY A 440 10.29 -24.97 18.63
CA GLY A 440 11.74 -24.88 18.41
C GLY A 440 12.58 -24.61 19.67
N ARG A 441 11.96 -24.28 20.81
CA ARG A 441 12.61 -24.20 22.14
C ARG A 441 12.42 -25.47 22.97
N THR A 442 11.42 -26.29 22.65
CA THR A 442 11.13 -27.56 23.32
C THR A 442 11.53 -28.72 22.40
N THR A 443 12.83 -28.93 22.18
CA THR A 443 13.37 -30.27 21.87
C THR A 443 13.63 -31.05 23.15
N VAL A 444 12.71 -30.97 24.10
CA VAL A 444 12.52 -32.00 25.11
C VAL A 444 11.19 -32.62 24.73
N GLU A 445 11.24 -33.86 24.24
CA GLU A 445 10.07 -34.65 23.90
C GLU A 445 9.05 -34.53 25.03
N GLN A 446 7.95 -33.82 24.79
CA GLN A 446 6.75 -34.05 25.58
C GLN A 446 6.14 -35.32 25.02
N GLU A 447 6.42 -36.44 25.69
CA GLU A 447 5.65 -37.66 25.54
C GLU A 447 4.14 -37.33 25.59
N PRO A 448 3.31 -37.96 24.74
CA PRO A 448 1.88 -37.74 24.78
C PRO A 448 1.34 -38.15 26.15
N LEU A 449 0.69 -37.21 26.86
CA LEU A 449 0.00 -37.43 28.15
C LEU A 449 -1.28 -38.28 28.01
N LEU A 450 -1.22 -39.37 27.24
CA LEU A 450 -2.27 -40.38 27.16
C LEU A 450 -1.63 -41.76 26.99
N ARG A 451 -0.99 -42.25 28.05
CA ARG A 451 -1.06 -43.68 28.36
C ARG A 451 -2.16 -43.86 29.40
N GLY A 452 -3.24 -44.53 29.00
CA GLY A 452 -4.29 -44.91 29.92
C GLY A 452 -3.71 -45.85 30.96
N ASN A 453 -3.73 -45.43 32.23
CA ASN A 453 -3.65 -46.37 33.33
C ASN A 453 -5.07 -46.85 33.62
N ALA A 454 -5.38 -48.04 33.11
CA ALA A 454 -6.15 -48.97 33.92
C ALA A 454 -5.30 -49.30 35.16
N ASP A 455 -6.00 -49.43 36.29
CA ASP A 455 -5.58 -50.04 37.56
C ASP A 455 -4.82 -49.16 38.58
N GLY A 456 -5.50 -48.95 39.72
CA GLY A 456 -4.96 -49.32 41.03
C GLY A 456 -4.17 -48.27 41.82
N GLU A 457 -4.86 -47.69 42.81
CA GLU A 457 -4.41 -47.37 44.18
C GLU A 457 -3.14 -46.52 44.44
N GLY A 458 -3.34 -45.46 45.25
CA GLY A 458 -2.39 -45.13 46.33
C GLY A 458 -1.68 -43.77 46.27
N GLY A 459 -2.21 -42.80 47.04
CA GLY A 459 -1.43 -41.89 47.88
C GLY A 459 -0.72 -40.66 47.26
N GLY A 460 -0.82 -39.53 47.97
CA GLY A 460 0.23 -38.50 47.94
C GLY A 460 -0.18 -37.11 47.43
N THR A 461 -0.27 -36.17 48.36
CA THR A 461 -0.39 -34.72 48.24
C THR A 461 0.63 -34.05 47.30
N GLU A 462 0.20 -33.02 46.54
CA GLU A 462 0.65 -31.61 46.74
C GLU A 462 -0.07 -30.65 45.78
N LEU A 463 -0.67 -29.60 46.37
CA LEU A 463 -1.26 -28.45 45.70
C LEU A 463 -0.17 -27.44 45.34
N ALA A 464 -0.04 -27.09 44.06
CA ALA A 464 0.72 -25.92 43.63
C ALA A 464 -0.22 -24.87 43.00
N HIS A 465 -0.53 -23.85 43.80
CA HIS A 465 -1.15 -22.60 43.38
C HIS A 465 -0.26 -21.85 42.38
N TYR A 466 -0.79 -21.50 41.21
CA TYR A 466 -0.21 -20.47 40.36
C TYR A 466 -1.00 -19.17 40.49
N GLN A 467 -0.40 -18.19 41.16
CA GLN A 467 -0.83 -16.80 41.23
C GLN A 467 -0.47 -16.09 39.91
N TYR A 468 -1.45 -15.36 39.36
CA TYR A 468 -1.27 -14.44 38.25
C TYR A 468 -0.71 -13.10 38.76
N VAL A 469 0.27 -12.54 38.03
CA VAL A 469 0.58 -11.11 37.96
C VAL A 469 0.73 -10.71 36.50
#